data_AF-B3PGU9-F1
#
_entry.id   AF-B3PGU9-F1
#
_cell.length_a   1.000
_cell.length_b   1.000
_cell.length_c   1.000
_cell.angle_alpha   90.00
_cell.angle_beta   90.00
_cell.angle_gamma   90.00
#
_symmetry.space_group_name_H-M   'P 1'
#
loop_
_entity.id
_entity.type
_entity.pdbx_description
1 polymer ?
#
loop_
_entity_poly.entity_id
_entity_poly.type
_entity_poly.pdbx_seq_one_letter_code
_entity_poly.pdbx_strand_id
1 'polypeptide(L)'
;MNSPSHQTQDHGSKSQAQARADQIRAFRAESDLLAQAGLLSLTEENRQHINTYHQQVLDDLRRHQDVDLSEGARHLSLGMQIVSFLGASALATSLFFLFYQYWGYFSTTQQVVLLTLAPLLSFGLALATRRFDTSGYYAKLIGLISFAALVLQINMLGSIFNMAPSPNAFALFAIYGFLLAYLLQVRLLLAAAMASTFAFIGAHLGTWMGGYWIYFGEKPEHFFLPALLLFAVPLVFTQHRYHGFASIYQILSSIAFFIAVLILANWGGASYLPWERKPIEGFYQVIGFGFAALLILYGLRAGRPYLMLTGNVFFALFLFTKFFDWWWDWLPKYLFFLLIGLTAILAMMVFNRLRKLQQGGHLS
;
A
#
# COMPACT_ATOMS: atom_id res chain seq x y z
N MET A 1 16.11 31.19 38.99
CA MET A 1 15.40 29.95 39.36
C MET A 1 14.06 29.97 38.64
N ASN A 2 14.00 29.32 37.48
CA ASN A 2 12.80 28.95 36.74
C ASN A 2 13.28 28.04 35.60
N SER A 3 13.44 26.75 35.91
CA SER A 3 13.65 25.72 34.89
C SER A 3 12.36 25.60 34.08
N PRO A 4 12.40 25.68 32.74
CA PRO A 4 11.24 25.32 31.94
C PRO A 4 11.02 23.82 32.14
N SER A 5 9.84 23.50 32.67
CA SER A 5 9.31 22.14 32.76
C SER A 5 9.56 21.39 31.45
N HIS A 6 10.34 20.30 31.52
CA HIS A 6 10.35 19.26 30.50
C HIS A 6 8.92 18.75 30.35
N GLN A 7 8.16 19.33 29.42
CA GLN A 7 7.03 18.66 28.82
C GLN A 7 7.62 17.44 28.13
N THR A 8 7.42 16.28 28.73
CA THR A 8 7.51 14.98 28.08
C THR A 8 6.58 15.02 26.87
N GLN A 9 7.11 15.50 25.74
CA GLN A 9 6.45 15.39 24.46
C GLN A 9 6.31 13.90 24.19
N ASP A 10 5.06 13.44 24.15
CA ASP A 10 4.70 12.08 23.79
C ASP A 10 5.48 11.69 22.53
N HIS A 11 6.54 10.90 22.70
CA HIS A 11 7.39 10.50 21.61
C HIS A 11 6.60 9.48 20.80
N GLY A 12 5.83 10.00 19.85
CA GLY A 12 5.08 9.22 18.87
C GLY A 12 5.96 8.18 18.15
N SER A 13 5.37 7.29 17.34
CA SER A 13 6.08 6.12 16.78
C SER A 13 7.43 6.45 16.11
N LYS A 14 8.34 5.46 15.93
CA LYS A 14 9.66 5.63 15.26
C LYS A 14 9.63 6.49 14.00
N SER A 15 8.54 6.42 13.24
CA SER A 15 8.33 7.25 12.04
C SER A 15 8.08 8.74 12.34
N GLN A 16 7.38 9.09 13.43
CA GLN A 16 7.17 10.47 13.87
C GLN A 16 8.47 11.05 14.46
N ALA A 17 9.22 10.25 15.20
CA ALA A 17 10.57 10.62 15.64
C ALA A 17 11.51 10.88 14.45
N GLN A 18 11.47 10.04 13.42
CA GLN A 18 12.21 10.27 12.17
C GLN A 18 11.73 11.55 11.44
N ALA A 19 10.42 11.75 11.31
CA ALA A 19 9.87 12.95 10.68
C ALA A 19 10.29 14.24 11.43
N ARG A 20 10.37 14.18 12.76
CA ARG A 20 10.85 15.30 13.58
C ARG A 20 12.35 15.55 13.36
N ALA A 21 13.17 14.51 13.29
CA ALA A 21 14.58 14.64 12.97
C ALA A 21 14.80 15.24 11.57
N ASP A 22 13.99 14.83 10.58
CA ASP A 22 14.03 15.36 9.22
C ASP A 22 13.65 16.86 9.19
N GLN A 23 12.62 17.27 9.93
CA GLN A 23 12.24 18.68 10.08
C GLN A 23 13.38 19.54 10.65
N ILE A 24 14.07 19.04 11.69
CA ILE A 24 15.20 19.74 12.30
C ILE A 24 16.34 19.94 11.28
N ARG A 25 16.64 18.93 10.45
CA ARG A 25 17.64 19.05 9.40
C ARG A 25 17.23 20.05 8.31
N ALA A 26 15.99 19.96 7.85
CA ALA A 26 15.47 20.89 6.84
C ALA A 26 15.53 22.34 7.35
N PHE A 27 15.17 22.57 8.62
CA PHE A 27 15.29 23.89 9.24
C PHE A 27 16.74 24.38 9.28
N ARG A 28 17.69 23.53 9.70
CA ARG A 28 19.11 23.90 9.75
C ARG A 28 19.64 24.29 8.37
N ALA A 29 19.36 23.47 7.35
CA ALA A 29 19.77 23.72 5.98
C ALA A 29 19.20 25.04 5.43
N GLU A 30 17.89 25.28 5.63
CA GLU A 30 17.26 26.54 5.21
C GLU A 30 17.81 27.74 5.98
N SER A 31 18.05 27.61 7.28
CA SER A 31 18.61 28.69 8.09
C SER A 31 20.02 29.09 7.64
N ASP A 32 20.84 28.12 7.21
CA ASP A 32 22.17 28.40 6.67
C ASP A 32 22.09 29.10 5.31
N LEU A 33 21.15 28.70 4.43
CA LEU A 33 20.91 29.36 3.15
C LEU A 33 20.45 30.81 3.34
N LEU A 34 19.51 31.06 4.26
CA LEU A 34 19.00 32.40 4.55
C LEU A 34 20.07 33.29 5.21
N ALA A 35 20.94 32.72 6.04
CA ALA A 35 22.08 33.43 6.61
C ALA A 35 23.10 33.83 5.53
N GLN A 36 23.42 32.92 4.60
CA GLN A 36 24.31 33.20 3.46
C GLN A 36 23.72 34.26 2.52
N ALA A 37 22.40 34.26 2.33
CA ALA A 37 21.70 35.27 1.54
C ALA A 37 21.57 36.63 2.27
N GLY A 38 22.03 36.74 3.53
CA GLY A 38 21.90 37.95 4.34
C GLY A 38 20.47 38.27 4.78
N LEU A 39 19.52 37.35 4.58
CA LEU A 39 18.09 37.52 4.88
C LEU A 39 17.75 37.16 6.33
N LEU A 40 18.61 36.37 6.98
CA LEU A 40 18.43 35.94 8.36
C LEU A 40 19.63 36.37 9.22
N SER A 41 19.46 37.40 10.03
CA SER A 41 20.45 37.83 11.02
C SER A 41 20.08 37.30 12.41
N LEU A 42 20.41 36.04 12.69
CA LEU A 42 20.37 35.54 14.05
C LEU A 42 21.62 36.03 14.79
N THR A 43 21.45 36.58 16.00
CA THR A 43 22.58 36.79 16.90
C THR A 43 23.28 35.47 17.18
N GLU A 44 24.61 35.50 17.32
CA GLU A 44 25.40 34.28 17.51
C GLU A 44 24.94 33.47 18.74
N GLU A 45 24.49 34.16 19.79
CA GLU A 45 23.89 33.57 20.99
C GLU A 45 22.60 32.79 20.69
N ASN A 46 21.67 33.37 19.92
CA ASN A 46 20.42 32.71 19.53
C ASN A 46 20.68 31.51 18.62
N ARG A 47 21.66 31.62 17.71
CA ARG A 47 22.08 30.51 16.84
C ARG A 47 22.62 29.33 17.65
N GLN A 48 23.44 29.61 18.67
CA GLN A 48 23.96 28.59 19.58
C GLN A 48 22.86 27.95 20.43
N HIS A 49 21.91 28.75 20.94
CA HIS A 49 20.76 28.23 21.71
C HIS A 49 19.90 27.27 20.87
N ILE A 50 19.57 27.65 19.64
CA ILE A 50 18.78 26.82 18.72
C ILE A 50 19.54 25.53 18.37
N ASN A 51 20.84 25.63 18.08
CA ASN A 51 21.65 24.46 17.77
C ASN A 51 21.72 23.48 18.93
N THR A 52 21.93 23.99 20.14
CA THR A 52 21.98 23.20 21.38
C THR A 52 20.65 22.50 21.64
N TYR A 53 19.53 23.21 21.51
CA TYR A 53 18.20 22.60 21.62
C TYR A 53 17.98 21.50 20.58
N HIS A 54 18.29 21.76 19.31
CA HIS A 54 18.18 20.76 18.25
C HIS A 54 19.08 19.54 18.48
N GLN A 55 20.30 19.72 19.00
CA GLN A 55 21.17 18.61 19.39
C GLN A 55 20.57 17.78 20.52
N GLN A 56 20.05 18.42 21.57
CA GLN A 56 19.38 17.73 22.67
C GLN A 56 18.18 16.90 22.19
N VAL A 57 17.34 17.47 21.30
CA VAL A 57 16.20 16.75 20.73
C VAL A 57 16.66 15.57 19.88
N LEU A 58 17.68 15.74 19.02
CA LEU A 58 18.18 14.64 18.19
C LEU A 58 18.82 13.53 19.02
N ASP A 59 19.56 13.87 20.08
CA ASP A 59 20.17 12.90 21.00
C ASP A 59 19.13 12.15 21.82
N ASP A 60 18.03 12.82 22.18
CA ASP A 60 16.91 12.21 22.86
C ASP A 60 16.14 11.24 21.95
N LEU A 61 15.85 11.66 20.71
CA LEU A 61 15.23 10.80 19.70
C LEU A 61 16.11 9.59 19.34
N ARG A 62 17.44 9.78 19.28
CA ARG A 62 18.40 8.70 19.07
C ARG A 62 18.38 7.68 20.21
N ARG A 63 18.41 8.15 21.46
CA ARG A 63 18.43 7.30 22.65
C ARG A 63 17.15 6.50 22.83
N HIS A 64 16.00 7.10 22.56
CA HIS A 64 14.70 6.48 22.85
C HIS A 64 14.09 5.70 21.69
N GLN A 65 14.41 6.05 20.43
CA GLN A 65 13.70 5.48 19.27
C GLN A 65 14.59 4.95 18.13
N ASP A 66 15.91 4.88 18.33
CA ASP A 66 16.85 4.31 17.35
C ASP A 66 16.67 4.97 15.96
N VAL A 67 16.58 6.31 15.96
CA VAL A 67 16.37 7.15 14.77
C VAL A 67 17.65 7.28 13.95
N ASP A 68 17.56 7.06 12.64
CA ASP A 68 18.71 7.10 11.74
C ASP A 68 19.09 8.55 11.40
N LEU A 69 20.24 8.97 11.93
CA LEU A 69 20.70 10.36 11.85
C LEU A 69 21.52 10.70 10.58
N SER A 70 21.83 9.75 9.70
CA SER A 70 22.66 9.97 8.50
C SER A 70 21.85 9.89 7.20
N GLU A 71 22.15 10.74 6.19
CA GLU A 71 21.50 10.68 4.87
C GLU A 71 21.81 9.36 4.13
N GLY A 72 22.99 8.78 4.36
CA GLY A 72 23.37 7.47 3.83
C GLY A 72 22.48 6.32 4.34
N ALA A 73 21.98 6.40 5.57
CA ALA A 73 21.06 5.41 6.13
C ALA A 73 19.71 5.39 5.40
N ARG A 74 19.28 6.50 4.78
CA ARG A 74 18.00 6.58 4.04
C ARG A 74 18.03 5.75 2.76
N HIS A 75 19.11 5.84 1.99
CA HIS A 75 19.35 4.99 0.81
C HIS A 75 19.61 3.52 1.21
N LEU A 76 20.31 3.30 2.32
CA LEU A 76 20.46 1.97 2.92
C LEU A 76 19.12 1.38 3.40
N SER A 77 18.16 2.20 3.86
CA SER A 77 16.85 1.72 4.33
C SER A 77 15.96 1.19 3.21
N LEU A 78 16.01 1.81 2.01
CA LEU A 78 15.31 1.33 0.82
C LEU A 78 15.99 0.07 0.26
N GLY A 79 17.32 0.08 0.16
CA GLY A 79 18.10 -1.10 -0.21
C GLY A 79 17.83 -2.28 0.73
N MET A 80 17.80 -2.00 2.04
CA MET A 80 17.45 -2.99 3.06
C MET A 80 16.04 -3.51 2.84
N GLN A 81 15.01 -2.66 2.69
CA GLN A 81 13.63 -3.12 2.42
C GLN A 81 13.52 -4.03 1.19
N ILE A 82 14.22 -3.70 0.10
CA ILE A 82 14.26 -4.51 -1.13
C ILE A 82 14.95 -5.86 -0.84
N VAL A 83 16.12 -5.84 -0.20
CA VAL A 83 16.86 -7.05 0.18
C VAL A 83 16.06 -7.92 1.15
N SER A 84 15.34 -7.33 2.10
CA SER A 84 14.43 -8.05 3.01
C SER A 84 13.30 -8.70 2.28
N PHE A 85 12.67 -7.98 1.36
CA PHE A 85 11.55 -8.50 0.57
C PHE A 85 12.02 -9.66 -0.31
N LEU A 86 13.15 -9.49 -1.00
CA LEU A 86 13.78 -10.55 -1.80
C LEU A 86 14.19 -11.73 -0.92
N GLY A 87 14.81 -11.50 0.24
CA GLY A 87 15.20 -12.53 1.18
C GLY A 87 14.01 -13.29 1.77
N ALA A 88 12.95 -12.59 2.15
CA ALA A 88 11.72 -13.21 2.65
C ALA A 88 11.03 -14.04 1.56
N SER A 89 10.99 -13.52 0.33
CA SER A 89 10.45 -14.23 -0.83
C SER A 89 11.29 -15.46 -1.15
N ALA A 90 12.62 -15.33 -1.17
CA ALA A 90 13.54 -16.44 -1.40
C ALA A 90 13.43 -17.52 -0.31
N LEU A 91 13.29 -17.13 0.97
CA LEU A 91 13.05 -18.05 2.07
C LEU A 91 11.69 -18.75 1.96
N ALA A 92 10.63 -18.02 1.58
CA ALA A 92 9.32 -18.62 1.34
C ALA A 92 9.35 -19.60 0.15
N THR A 93 10.01 -19.23 -0.94
CA THR A 93 10.24 -20.08 -2.12
C THR A 93 11.11 -21.28 -1.78
N SER A 94 12.17 -21.10 -0.99
CA SER A 94 13.03 -22.19 -0.51
C SER A 94 12.24 -23.17 0.34
N LEU A 95 11.39 -22.67 1.27
CA LEU A 95 10.49 -23.51 2.05
C LEU A 95 9.53 -24.28 1.14
N PHE A 96 8.89 -23.61 0.17
CA PHE A 96 8.02 -24.24 -0.81
C PHE A 96 8.72 -25.39 -1.56
N PHE A 97 9.91 -25.14 -2.12
CA PHE A 97 10.68 -26.16 -2.84
C PHE A 97 11.19 -27.28 -1.93
N LEU A 98 11.59 -26.97 -0.69
CA LEU A 98 12.00 -27.97 0.29
C LEU A 98 10.86 -28.93 0.59
N PHE A 99 9.64 -28.40 0.78
CA PHE A 99 8.46 -29.24 0.90
C PHE A 99 8.28 -30.07 -0.37
N TYR A 100 8.18 -29.45 -1.55
CA TYR A 100 7.94 -30.17 -2.81
C TYR A 100 8.97 -31.28 -3.12
N GLN A 101 10.26 -31.04 -2.86
CA GLN A 101 11.35 -31.98 -3.13
C GLN A 101 11.32 -33.18 -2.18
N TYR A 102 11.09 -32.95 -0.89
CA TYR A 102 11.18 -34.00 0.13
C TYR A 102 9.81 -34.59 0.51
N TRP A 103 8.70 -34.00 0.05
CA TRP A 103 7.34 -34.36 0.48
C TRP A 103 7.04 -35.84 0.35
N GLY A 104 7.38 -36.41 -0.81
CA GLY A 104 7.11 -37.81 -1.15
C GLY A 104 7.86 -38.83 -0.28
N TYR A 105 8.89 -38.41 0.47
CA TYR A 105 9.65 -39.29 1.36
C TYR A 105 9.07 -39.38 2.78
N PHE A 106 8.17 -38.46 3.16
CA PHE A 106 7.56 -38.45 4.48
C PHE A 106 6.30 -39.32 4.52
N SER A 107 6.07 -40.01 5.64
CA SER A 107 4.78 -40.68 5.87
C SER A 107 3.65 -39.67 6.06
N THR A 108 2.40 -40.07 5.81
CA THR A 108 1.22 -39.19 6.00
C THR A 108 1.18 -38.57 7.40
N THR A 109 1.54 -39.34 8.44
CA THR A 109 1.61 -38.84 9.82
C THR A 109 2.68 -37.75 9.98
N GLN A 110 3.88 -37.96 9.42
CA GLN A 110 4.95 -36.96 9.46
C GLN A 110 4.58 -35.69 8.69
N GLN A 111 3.94 -35.85 7.53
CA GLN A 111 3.44 -34.74 6.72
C GLN A 111 2.44 -33.89 7.51
N VAL A 112 1.43 -34.51 8.12
CA VAL A 112 0.40 -33.80 8.91
C VAL A 112 1.00 -33.12 10.13
N VAL A 113 1.91 -33.79 10.85
CA VAL A 113 2.57 -33.21 12.04
C VAL A 113 3.44 -32.01 11.66
N LEU A 114 4.29 -32.15 10.63
CA LEU A 114 5.18 -31.07 10.18
C LEU A 114 4.37 -29.85 9.70
N LEU A 115 3.30 -30.11 8.96
CA LEU A 115 2.40 -29.07 8.47
C LEU A 115 1.63 -28.36 9.58
N THR A 116 1.22 -29.09 10.62
CA THR A 116 0.50 -28.49 11.76
C THR A 116 1.44 -27.68 12.64
N LEU A 117 2.66 -28.17 12.87
CA LEU A 117 3.64 -27.50 13.70
C LEU A 117 4.26 -26.27 13.03
N ALA A 118 4.46 -26.25 11.71
CA ALA A 118 5.18 -25.16 11.04
C ALA A 118 4.51 -23.77 11.20
N PRO A 119 3.20 -23.57 10.98
CA PRO A 119 2.54 -22.29 11.23
C PRO A 119 2.50 -21.94 12.72
N LEU A 120 2.27 -22.92 13.62
CA LEU A 120 2.24 -22.69 15.07
C LEU A 120 3.61 -22.28 15.63
N LEU A 121 4.67 -22.97 15.22
CA LEU A 121 6.04 -22.68 15.61
C LEU A 121 6.48 -21.32 15.04
N SER A 122 6.19 -21.03 13.78
CA SER A 122 6.54 -19.74 13.17
C SER A 122 5.74 -18.57 13.78
N PHE A 123 4.49 -18.78 14.17
CA PHE A 123 3.69 -17.80 14.92
C PHE A 123 4.27 -17.56 16.31
N GLY A 124 4.56 -18.63 17.05
CA GLY A 124 5.21 -18.57 18.37
C GLY A 124 6.57 -17.89 18.31
N LEU A 125 7.36 -18.19 17.27
CA LEU A 125 8.65 -17.55 17.01
C LEU A 125 8.47 -16.06 16.72
N ALA A 126 7.51 -15.66 15.88
CA ALA A 126 7.23 -14.25 15.59
C ALA A 126 6.88 -13.45 16.86
N LEU A 127 6.09 -14.05 17.75
CA LEU A 127 5.75 -13.48 19.05
C LEU A 127 6.95 -13.40 20.01
N ALA A 128 7.77 -14.45 20.05
CA ALA A 128 8.97 -14.50 20.90
C ALA A 128 10.02 -13.48 20.43
N THR A 129 10.29 -13.41 19.13
CA THR A 129 11.27 -12.48 18.54
C THR A 129 10.88 -11.02 18.77
N ARG A 130 9.58 -10.71 18.87
CA ARG A 130 9.11 -9.36 19.24
C ARG A 130 9.65 -8.88 20.59
N ARG A 131 10.01 -9.78 21.51
CA ARG A 131 10.59 -9.42 22.82
C ARG A 131 12.07 -9.06 22.75
N PHE A 132 12.77 -9.50 21.70
CA PHE A 132 14.23 -9.36 21.58
C PHE A 132 14.65 -8.38 20.48
N ASP A 133 13.78 -8.13 19.50
CA ASP A 133 14.07 -7.27 18.36
C ASP A 133 13.44 -5.87 18.52
N THR A 134 14.24 -4.90 18.95
CA THR A 134 13.86 -3.48 19.06
C THR A 134 13.55 -2.85 17.69
N SER A 135 14.13 -3.36 16.60
CA SER A 135 13.86 -2.89 15.23
C SER A 135 12.57 -3.49 14.64
N GLY A 136 12.14 -4.63 15.19
CA GLY A 136 11.02 -5.45 14.71
C GLY A 136 11.26 -6.08 13.34
N TYR A 137 12.41 -5.90 12.72
CA TYR A 137 12.74 -6.37 11.38
C TYR A 137 12.59 -7.89 11.22
N TYR A 138 13.20 -8.67 12.11
CA TYR A 138 13.17 -10.13 12.04
C TYR A 138 11.78 -10.66 12.34
N ALA A 139 11.06 -10.01 13.25
CA ALA A 139 9.67 -10.36 13.53
C ALA A 139 8.78 -10.22 12.27
N LYS A 140 9.00 -9.18 11.45
CA LYS A 140 8.29 -9.00 10.17
C LYS A 140 8.63 -10.09 9.16
N LEU A 141 9.90 -10.46 9.04
CA LEU A 141 10.35 -11.56 8.16
C LEU A 141 9.73 -12.90 8.57
N ILE A 142 9.81 -13.24 9.86
CA ILE A 142 9.23 -14.47 10.40
C ILE A 142 7.71 -14.47 10.21
N GLY A 143 7.05 -13.33 10.39
CA GLY A 143 5.62 -13.18 10.08
C GLY A 143 5.28 -13.51 8.63
N LEU A 144 6.09 -13.05 7.66
CA LEU A 144 5.87 -13.38 6.26
C LEU A 144 6.08 -14.86 5.97
N ILE A 145 7.12 -15.46 6.54
CA ILE A 145 7.40 -16.90 6.44
C ILE A 145 6.24 -17.69 7.06
N SER A 146 5.72 -17.25 8.19
CA SER A 146 4.59 -17.89 8.87
C SER A 146 3.32 -17.86 8.02
N PHE A 147 3.03 -16.73 7.37
CA PHE A 147 1.93 -16.61 6.42
C PHE A 147 2.11 -17.55 5.22
N ALA A 148 3.30 -17.58 4.62
CA ALA A 148 3.62 -18.49 3.51
C ALA A 148 3.50 -19.97 3.93
N ALA A 149 3.94 -20.31 5.13
CA ALA A 149 3.83 -21.65 5.70
C ALA A 149 2.36 -22.07 5.88
N LEU A 150 1.48 -21.16 6.32
CA LEU A 150 0.04 -21.45 6.41
C LEU A 150 -0.57 -21.69 5.03
N VAL A 151 -0.23 -20.85 4.03
CA VAL A 151 -0.72 -21.03 2.65
C VAL A 151 -0.28 -22.39 2.12
N LEU A 152 0.99 -22.74 2.30
CA LEU A 152 1.53 -24.04 1.90
C LEU A 152 0.83 -25.19 2.65
N GLN A 153 0.60 -25.04 3.95
CA GLN A 153 -0.08 -26.03 4.77
C GLN A 153 -1.45 -26.40 4.20
N ILE A 154 -2.31 -25.42 3.95
CA ILE A 154 -3.67 -25.68 3.48
C ILE A 154 -3.66 -26.34 2.10
N ASN A 155 -2.79 -25.90 1.20
CA ASN A 155 -2.66 -26.49 -0.13
C ASN A 155 -2.17 -27.95 -0.07
N MET A 156 -1.16 -28.24 0.76
CA MET A 156 -0.60 -29.58 0.89
C MET A 156 -1.53 -30.55 1.63
N LEU A 157 -2.22 -30.10 2.68
CA LEU A 157 -3.27 -30.90 3.34
C LEU A 157 -4.42 -31.23 2.39
N GLY A 158 -4.85 -30.26 1.57
CA GLY A 158 -5.86 -30.48 0.55
C GLY A 158 -5.45 -31.59 -0.42
N SER A 159 -4.19 -31.57 -0.88
CA SER A 159 -3.65 -32.62 -1.75
C SER A 159 -3.56 -33.99 -1.06
N ILE A 160 -3.10 -34.06 0.20
CA ILE A 160 -2.94 -35.33 0.94
C ILE A 160 -4.28 -36.01 1.15
N PHE A 161 -5.27 -35.25 1.60
CA PHE A 161 -6.59 -35.78 1.93
C PHE A 161 -7.54 -35.79 0.73
N ASN A 162 -7.02 -35.49 -0.47
CA ASN A 162 -7.80 -35.38 -1.71
C ASN A 162 -9.05 -34.49 -1.53
N MET A 163 -8.91 -33.40 -0.78
CA MET A 163 -9.98 -32.43 -0.55
C MET A 163 -10.13 -31.55 -1.78
N ALA A 164 -11.38 -31.31 -2.18
CA ALA A 164 -11.67 -30.40 -3.28
C ALA A 164 -11.18 -28.98 -2.94
N PRO A 165 -10.46 -28.30 -3.86
CA PRO A 165 -10.12 -26.89 -3.72
C PRO A 165 -11.36 -26.03 -3.42
N SER A 166 -11.27 -25.20 -2.37
CA SER A 166 -12.39 -24.43 -1.84
C SER A 166 -12.02 -22.95 -1.65
N PRO A 167 -12.95 -22.02 -1.93
CA PRO A 167 -12.72 -20.59 -1.69
C PRO A 167 -12.54 -20.26 -0.20
N ASN A 168 -12.97 -21.14 0.72
CA ASN A 168 -12.81 -20.95 2.16
C ASN A 168 -11.35 -20.84 2.61
N ALA A 169 -10.41 -21.38 1.84
CA ALA A 169 -8.98 -21.19 2.10
C ALA A 169 -8.60 -19.70 2.14
N PHE A 170 -9.17 -18.88 1.26
CA PHE A 170 -8.90 -17.45 1.22
C PHE A 170 -9.39 -16.71 2.47
N ALA A 171 -10.50 -17.14 3.09
CA ALA A 171 -10.93 -16.57 4.36
C ALA A 171 -9.90 -16.83 5.46
N LEU A 172 -9.37 -18.06 5.54
CA LEU A 172 -8.34 -18.40 6.51
C LEU A 172 -7.07 -17.58 6.29
N PHE A 173 -6.65 -17.41 5.02
CA PHE A 173 -5.52 -16.56 4.67
C PHE A 173 -5.79 -15.10 5.04
N ALA A 174 -6.98 -14.57 4.77
CA ALA A 174 -7.34 -13.21 5.14
C ALA A 174 -7.28 -12.99 6.66
N ILE A 175 -7.91 -13.88 7.45
CA ILE A 175 -7.95 -13.80 8.91
C ILE A 175 -6.53 -13.84 9.48
N TYR A 176 -5.73 -14.81 9.05
CA TYR A 176 -4.37 -14.97 9.54
C TYR A 176 -3.45 -13.83 9.09
N GLY A 177 -3.59 -13.38 7.85
CA GLY A 177 -2.87 -12.24 7.29
C GLY A 177 -3.17 -10.96 8.06
N PHE A 178 -4.44 -10.66 8.35
CA PHE A 178 -4.81 -9.49 9.17
C PHE A 178 -4.25 -9.62 10.59
N LEU A 179 -4.40 -10.79 11.23
CA LEU A 179 -3.84 -11.03 12.57
C LEU A 179 -2.35 -10.71 12.62
N LEU A 180 -1.56 -11.29 11.72
CA LEU A 180 -0.12 -11.04 11.65
C LEU A 180 0.21 -9.61 11.26
N ALA A 181 -0.53 -9.01 10.31
CA ALA A 181 -0.32 -7.64 9.88
C ALA A 181 -0.46 -6.66 11.04
N TYR A 182 -1.54 -6.77 11.82
CA TYR A 182 -1.79 -5.88 12.97
C TYR A 182 -0.88 -6.17 14.16
N LEU A 183 -0.51 -7.43 14.37
CA LEU A 183 0.37 -7.85 15.47
C LEU A 183 1.83 -7.41 15.25
N LEU A 184 2.32 -7.52 14.01
CA LEU A 184 3.70 -7.26 13.61
C LEU A 184 3.90 -5.93 12.87
N GLN A 185 2.80 -5.19 12.63
CA GLN A 185 2.77 -3.93 11.87
C GLN A 185 3.37 -4.05 10.47
N VAL A 186 3.05 -5.14 9.76
CA VAL A 186 3.58 -5.45 8.42
C VAL A 186 2.58 -5.04 7.33
N ARG A 187 2.96 -4.06 6.51
CA ARG A 187 2.13 -3.57 5.40
C ARG A 187 1.91 -4.61 4.30
N LEU A 188 2.91 -5.44 4.02
CA LEU A 188 2.81 -6.47 2.99
C LEU A 188 1.80 -7.57 3.37
N LEU A 189 1.78 -7.98 4.64
CA LEU A 189 0.79 -8.93 5.14
C LEU A 189 -0.62 -8.33 5.13
N LEU A 190 -0.75 -7.03 5.40
CA LEU A 190 -2.03 -6.34 5.23
C LEU A 190 -2.51 -6.40 3.78
N ALA A 191 -1.61 -6.13 2.82
CA ALA A 191 -1.91 -6.24 1.40
C ALA A 191 -2.32 -7.65 0.99
N ALA A 192 -1.60 -8.67 1.46
CA ALA A 192 -1.92 -10.08 1.22
C ALA A 192 -3.27 -10.49 1.83
N ALA A 193 -3.57 -9.99 3.03
CA ALA A 193 -4.86 -10.21 3.70
C ALA A 193 -6.02 -9.59 2.90
N MET A 194 -5.86 -8.34 2.45
CA MET A 194 -6.85 -7.67 1.61
C MET A 194 -7.06 -8.39 0.27
N ALA A 195 -5.98 -8.80 -0.39
CA ALA A 195 -6.05 -9.60 -1.62
C ALA A 195 -6.82 -10.91 -1.40
N SER A 196 -6.55 -11.59 -0.28
CA SER A 196 -7.28 -12.80 0.11
C SER A 196 -8.76 -12.51 0.40
N THR A 197 -9.08 -11.37 1.03
CA THR A 197 -10.48 -10.93 1.22
C THR A 197 -11.19 -10.69 -0.10
N PHE A 198 -10.55 -10.00 -1.05
CA PHE A 198 -11.12 -9.79 -2.38
C PHE A 198 -11.37 -11.12 -3.11
N ALA A 199 -10.40 -12.04 -3.07
CA ALA A 199 -10.56 -13.37 -3.66
C ALA A 199 -11.68 -14.17 -2.98
N PHE A 200 -11.75 -14.17 -1.65
CA PHE A 200 -12.78 -14.86 -0.88
C PHE A 200 -14.20 -14.37 -1.23
N ILE A 201 -14.39 -13.05 -1.19
CA ILE A 201 -15.69 -12.42 -1.46
C ILE A 201 -16.07 -12.57 -2.93
N GLY A 202 -15.12 -12.33 -3.85
CA GLY A 202 -15.34 -12.53 -5.28
C GLY A 202 -15.76 -13.96 -5.59
N ALA A 203 -15.11 -14.94 -4.95
CA ALA A 203 -15.40 -16.35 -5.16
C ALA A 203 -16.76 -16.76 -4.59
N HIS A 204 -17.15 -16.25 -3.41
CA HIS A 204 -18.46 -16.53 -2.83
C HIS A 204 -19.61 -15.87 -3.58
N LEU A 205 -19.44 -14.60 -4.00
CA LEU A 205 -20.44 -13.94 -4.82
C LEU A 205 -20.58 -14.64 -6.17
N GLY A 206 -19.46 -15.07 -6.77
CA GLY A 206 -19.45 -15.86 -7.99
C GLY A 206 -20.20 -17.18 -7.86
N THR A 207 -19.99 -17.93 -6.78
CA THR A 207 -20.71 -19.20 -6.56
C THR A 207 -22.19 -19.00 -6.28
N TRP A 208 -22.56 -17.96 -5.53
CA TRP A 208 -23.97 -17.63 -5.31
C TRP A 208 -24.71 -17.27 -6.60
N MET A 209 -24.00 -16.68 -7.56
CA MET A 209 -24.53 -16.33 -8.88
C MET A 209 -24.40 -17.48 -9.91
N GLY A 210 -24.06 -18.70 -9.47
CA GLY A 210 -24.02 -19.90 -10.31
C GLY A 210 -22.70 -20.14 -11.06
N GLY A 211 -21.67 -19.34 -10.82
CA GLY A 211 -20.33 -19.51 -11.39
C GLY A 211 -19.46 -20.48 -10.57
N TYR A 212 -18.42 -21.03 -11.20
CA TYR A 212 -17.41 -21.79 -10.47
C TYR A 212 -16.39 -20.84 -9.81
N TRP A 213 -16.05 -21.11 -8.55
CA TRP A 213 -15.32 -20.17 -7.68
C TRP A 213 -13.92 -19.78 -8.20
N ILE A 214 -13.28 -20.60 -9.03
CA ILE A 214 -11.98 -20.28 -9.65
C ILE A 214 -12.11 -19.11 -10.63
N TYR A 215 -13.28 -18.97 -11.26
CA TYR A 215 -13.59 -17.89 -12.19
C TYR A 215 -14.15 -16.65 -11.48
N PHE A 216 -13.80 -16.44 -10.21
CA PHE A 216 -14.26 -15.30 -9.42
C PHE A 216 -13.96 -13.93 -10.06
N GLY A 217 -13.00 -13.87 -10.99
CA GLY A 217 -12.65 -12.69 -11.77
C GLY A 217 -13.50 -12.44 -13.02
N GLU A 218 -14.35 -13.37 -13.46
CA GLU A 218 -15.18 -13.21 -14.66
C GLU A 218 -16.19 -12.06 -14.55
N LYS A 219 -16.59 -11.76 -13.31
CA LYS A 219 -17.58 -10.74 -12.97
C LYS A 219 -16.95 -9.69 -12.06
N PRO A 220 -16.32 -8.64 -12.64
CA PRO A 220 -15.58 -7.66 -11.87
C PRO A 220 -16.44 -6.88 -10.86
N GLU A 221 -17.76 -6.83 -11.02
CA GLU A 221 -18.66 -6.15 -10.07
C GLU A 221 -18.58 -6.72 -8.65
N HIS A 222 -18.17 -7.98 -8.49
CA HIS A 222 -18.00 -8.59 -7.17
C HIS A 222 -16.98 -7.85 -6.29
N PHE A 223 -16.06 -7.11 -6.91
CA PHE A 223 -15.01 -6.38 -6.19
C PHE A 223 -15.45 -4.99 -5.71
N PHE A 224 -16.58 -4.44 -6.19
CA PHE A 224 -17.01 -3.09 -5.82
C PHE A 224 -17.33 -2.96 -4.33
N LEU A 225 -18.22 -3.83 -3.83
CA LEU A 225 -18.62 -3.80 -2.44
C LEU A 225 -17.43 -4.00 -1.48
N PRO A 226 -16.59 -5.06 -1.62
CA PRO A 226 -15.45 -5.22 -0.72
C PRO A 226 -14.44 -4.09 -0.85
N ALA A 227 -14.27 -3.49 -2.03
CA ALA A 227 -13.36 -2.35 -2.20
C ALA A 227 -13.87 -1.13 -1.43
N LEU A 228 -15.16 -0.79 -1.55
CA LEU A 228 -15.75 0.32 -0.81
C LEU A 228 -15.67 0.11 0.70
N LEU A 229 -15.96 -1.11 1.18
CA LEU A 229 -15.90 -1.45 2.60
C LEU A 229 -14.46 -1.32 3.15
N LEU A 230 -13.47 -1.91 2.47
CA LEU A 230 -12.07 -1.84 2.90
C LEU A 230 -11.49 -0.43 2.76
N PHE A 231 -11.92 0.35 1.77
CA PHE A 231 -11.57 1.77 1.64
C PHE A 231 -12.10 2.61 2.82
N ALA A 232 -13.28 2.27 3.34
CA ALA A 232 -13.91 2.96 4.46
C ALA A 232 -13.28 2.63 5.82
N VAL A 233 -12.54 1.52 5.96
CA VAL A 233 -11.93 1.10 7.24
C VAL A 233 -11.10 2.22 7.90
N PRO A 234 -10.17 2.90 7.20
CA PRO A 234 -9.39 3.99 7.81
C PRO A 234 -10.15 5.30 8.00
N LEU A 235 -11.40 5.38 7.53
CA LEU A 235 -12.29 6.52 7.74
C LEU A 235 -13.10 6.34 9.04
N VAL A 236 -13.51 5.10 9.32
CA VAL A 236 -14.28 4.74 10.52
C VAL A 236 -13.37 4.46 11.71
N PHE A 237 -12.24 3.78 11.48
CA PHE A 237 -11.30 3.37 12.51
C PHE A 237 -10.01 4.18 12.42
N THR A 238 -9.66 4.86 13.50
CA THR A 238 -8.42 5.64 13.58
C THR A 238 -7.19 4.73 13.60
N GLN A 239 -6.40 4.76 12.53
CA GLN A 239 -5.19 3.93 12.37
C GLN A 239 -3.90 4.63 12.85
N HIS A 240 -3.98 5.59 13.78
CA HIS A 240 -2.81 6.39 14.23
C HIS A 240 -1.64 5.53 14.74
N ARG A 241 -1.95 4.38 15.34
CA ARG A 241 -0.95 3.43 15.85
C ARG A 241 -0.22 2.65 14.74
N TYR A 242 -0.79 2.55 13.55
CA TYR A 242 -0.33 1.66 12.48
C TYR A 242 0.13 2.46 11.25
N HIS A 243 1.41 2.81 11.24
CA HIS A 243 1.96 3.72 10.25
C HIS A 243 1.83 3.18 8.81
N GLY A 244 1.08 3.90 7.97
CA GLY A 244 0.85 3.57 6.55
C GLY A 244 -0.18 2.46 6.30
N PHE A 245 -0.88 1.97 7.32
CA PHE A 245 -1.98 1.02 7.10
C PHE A 245 -3.15 1.70 6.39
N ALA A 246 -3.48 2.92 6.81
CA ALA A 246 -4.53 3.71 6.17
C ALA A 246 -4.30 3.88 4.66
N SER A 247 -3.06 4.13 4.24
CA SER A 247 -2.73 4.28 2.82
C SER A 247 -2.85 2.95 2.08
N ILE A 248 -2.41 1.83 2.65
CA ILE A 248 -2.55 0.50 2.03
C ILE A 248 -4.03 0.13 1.82
N TYR A 249 -4.87 0.31 2.85
CA TYR A 249 -6.32 0.07 2.74
C TYR A 249 -6.93 0.87 1.60
N GLN A 250 -6.66 2.17 1.52
CA GLN A 250 -7.29 3.01 0.54
C GLN A 250 -6.71 2.84 -0.87
N ILE A 251 -5.38 2.69 -1.01
CA ILE A 251 -4.74 2.49 -2.31
C ILE A 251 -5.17 1.17 -2.93
N LEU A 252 -5.05 0.04 -2.20
CA LEU A 252 -5.39 -1.27 -2.75
C LEU A 252 -6.88 -1.40 -3.05
N SER A 253 -7.74 -0.82 -2.20
CA SER A 253 -9.17 -0.80 -2.47
C SER A 253 -9.52 0.05 -3.69
N SER A 254 -8.88 1.23 -3.85
CA SER A 254 -9.05 2.05 -5.04
C SER A 254 -8.57 1.33 -6.30
N ILE A 255 -7.42 0.64 -6.23
CA ILE A 255 -6.90 -0.16 -7.34
C ILE A 255 -7.89 -1.28 -7.70
N ALA A 256 -8.37 -2.06 -6.73
CA ALA A 256 -9.33 -3.12 -6.97
C ALA A 256 -10.63 -2.59 -7.61
N PHE A 257 -11.16 -1.49 -7.07
CA PHE A 257 -12.35 -0.83 -7.62
C PHE A 257 -12.13 -0.35 -9.05
N PHE A 258 -11.08 0.42 -9.30
CA PHE A 258 -10.85 1.00 -10.63
C PHE A 258 -10.44 -0.03 -11.67
N ILE A 259 -9.71 -1.09 -11.31
CA ILE A 259 -9.43 -2.21 -12.23
C ILE A 259 -10.75 -2.86 -12.63
N ALA A 260 -11.65 -3.12 -11.68
CA ALA A 260 -12.95 -3.70 -11.99
C ALA A 260 -13.79 -2.80 -12.92
N VAL A 261 -13.82 -1.48 -12.63
CA VAL A 261 -14.49 -0.50 -13.50
C VAL A 261 -13.82 -0.43 -14.87
N LEU A 262 -12.49 -0.48 -14.95
CA LEU A 262 -11.73 -0.45 -16.20
C LEU A 262 -12.02 -1.66 -17.07
N ILE A 263 -12.10 -2.86 -16.48
CA ILE A 263 -12.48 -4.06 -17.22
C ILE A 263 -13.90 -3.90 -17.79
N LEU A 264 -14.87 -3.47 -16.98
CA LEU A 264 -16.26 -3.31 -17.40
C LEU A 264 -16.47 -2.16 -18.40
N ALA A 265 -15.62 -1.14 -18.34
CA ALA A 265 -15.59 -0.01 -19.27
C ALA A 265 -15.09 -0.38 -20.68
N ASN A 266 -14.38 -1.50 -20.83
CA ASN A 266 -13.83 -1.98 -22.11
C ASN A 266 -14.44 -3.34 -22.54
N TRP A 267 -15.02 -4.08 -21.60
CA TRP A 267 -15.61 -5.40 -21.83
C TRP A 267 -16.98 -5.47 -21.14
N GLY A 268 -17.98 -4.79 -21.71
CA GLY A 268 -19.33 -4.72 -21.11
C GLY A 268 -20.04 -6.07 -21.00
N GLY A 269 -19.62 -7.07 -21.78
CA GLY A 269 -20.15 -8.43 -21.70
C GLY A 269 -19.84 -9.16 -20.39
N ALA A 270 -18.83 -8.71 -19.64
CA ALA A 270 -18.57 -9.21 -18.29
C ALA A 270 -19.64 -8.76 -17.29
N SER A 271 -20.48 -7.77 -17.62
CA SER A 271 -21.38 -7.20 -16.63
C SER A 271 -22.59 -8.09 -16.29
N TYR A 272 -23.24 -7.80 -15.15
CA TYR A 272 -24.57 -8.32 -14.81
C TYR A 272 -25.72 -7.46 -15.35
N LEU A 273 -25.45 -6.24 -15.85
CA LEU A 273 -26.49 -5.35 -16.34
C LEU A 273 -27.20 -5.95 -17.56
N PRO A 274 -28.54 -5.97 -17.61
CA PRO A 274 -29.32 -6.55 -18.71
C PRO A 274 -29.44 -5.58 -19.89
N TRP A 275 -28.35 -4.90 -20.24
CA TRP A 275 -28.27 -3.93 -21.34
C TRP A 275 -27.39 -4.46 -22.47
N GLU A 276 -27.45 -3.80 -23.62
CA GLU A 276 -26.46 -4.04 -24.67
C GLU A 276 -25.05 -3.62 -24.21
N ARG A 277 -24.02 -4.23 -24.80
CA ARG A 277 -22.61 -4.07 -24.36
C ARG A 277 -22.13 -2.62 -24.40
N LYS A 278 -22.47 -1.87 -25.45
CA LYS A 278 -22.01 -0.48 -25.65
C LYS A 278 -22.54 0.48 -24.59
N PRO A 279 -23.85 0.49 -24.24
CA PRO A 279 -24.35 1.25 -23.10
C PRO A 279 -23.65 0.93 -21.77
N ILE A 280 -23.34 -0.35 -21.52
CA ILE A 280 -22.66 -0.79 -20.29
C ILE A 280 -21.25 -0.22 -20.23
N GLU A 281 -20.48 -0.35 -21.32
CA GLU A 281 -19.13 0.21 -21.42
C GLU A 281 -19.14 1.72 -21.18
N GLY A 282 -20.05 2.45 -21.84
CA GLY A 282 -20.22 3.89 -21.63
C GLY A 282 -20.58 4.26 -20.19
N PHE A 283 -21.47 3.50 -19.55
CA PHE A 283 -21.86 3.71 -18.16
C PHE A 283 -20.66 3.55 -17.21
N TYR A 284 -19.90 2.47 -17.33
CA TYR A 284 -18.71 2.25 -16.52
C TYR A 284 -17.58 3.24 -16.83
N GLN A 285 -17.47 3.75 -18.05
CA GLN A 285 -16.56 4.85 -18.39
C GLN A 285 -16.90 6.13 -17.61
N VAL A 286 -18.18 6.52 -17.58
CA VAL A 286 -18.63 7.70 -16.81
C VAL A 286 -18.38 7.50 -15.31
N ILE A 287 -18.67 6.31 -14.79
CA ILE A 287 -18.33 5.95 -13.40
C ILE A 287 -16.82 6.06 -13.17
N GLY A 288 -15.99 5.51 -14.06
CA GLY A 288 -14.54 5.53 -13.95
C GLY A 288 -13.97 6.95 -13.84
N PHE A 289 -14.34 7.84 -14.76
CA PHE A 289 -13.94 9.24 -14.71
C PHE A 289 -14.49 9.97 -13.47
N GLY A 290 -15.76 9.74 -13.14
CA GLY A 290 -16.43 10.36 -12.00
C GLY A 290 -15.75 10.01 -10.68
N PHE A 291 -15.55 8.71 -10.41
CA PHE A 291 -14.88 8.25 -9.19
C PHE A 291 -13.40 8.62 -9.16
N ALA A 292 -12.69 8.62 -10.29
CA ALA A 292 -11.30 9.08 -10.35
C ALA A 292 -11.18 10.57 -9.98
N ALA A 293 -12.05 11.41 -10.54
CA ALA A 293 -12.13 12.83 -10.18
C ALA A 293 -12.50 13.04 -8.70
N LEU A 294 -13.47 12.29 -8.17
CA LEU A 294 -13.83 12.33 -6.76
C LEU A 294 -12.65 11.93 -5.87
N LEU A 295 -11.87 10.91 -6.24
CA LEU A 295 -10.70 10.49 -5.48
C LEU A 295 -9.59 11.54 -5.50
N ILE A 296 -9.38 12.21 -6.64
CA ILE A 296 -8.45 13.36 -6.76
C ILE A 296 -8.88 14.48 -5.81
N LEU A 297 -10.15 14.88 -5.87
CA LEU A 297 -10.71 15.95 -5.03
C LEU A 297 -10.65 15.60 -3.55
N TYR A 298 -10.99 14.36 -3.20
CA TYR A 298 -10.92 13.85 -1.84
C TYR A 298 -9.47 13.83 -1.33
N GLY A 299 -8.53 13.34 -2.15
CA GLY A 299 -7.10 13.33 -1.82
C GLY A 299 -6.54 14.73 -1.59
N LEU A 300 -6.95 15.70 -2.41
CA LEU A 300 -6.55 17.11 -2.27
C LEU A 300 -7.12 17.72 -0.98
N ARG A 301 -8.43 17.58 -0.73
CA ARG A 301 -9.09 18.15 0.47
C ARG A 301 -8.60 17.52 1.77
N ALA A 302 -8.33 16.22 1.75
CA ALA A 302 -7.87 15.49 2.93
C ALA A 302 -6.36 15.60 3.18
N GLY A 303 -5.61 16.29 2.31
CA GLY A 303 -4.14 16.37 2.39
C GLY A 303 -3.44 15.01 2.22
N ARG A 304 -4.06 14.09 1.46
CA ARG A 304 -3.57 12.72 1.24
C ARG A 304 -3.03 12.58 -0.20
N PRO A 305 -1.74 12.91 -0.45
CA PRO A 305 -1.20 12.97 -1.81
C PRO A 305 -1.22 11.61 -2.52
N TYR A 306 -1.14 10.51 -1.77
CA TYR A 306 -1.20 9.16 -2.34
C TYR A 306 -2.56 8.86 -3.00
N LEU A 307 -3.68 9.34 -2.45
CA LEU A 307 -5.01 9.16 -3.07
C LEU A 307 -5.16 9.99 -4.32
N MET A 308 -4.68 11.23 -4.27
CA MET A 308 -4.66 12.11 -5.44
C MET A 308 -3.85 11.48 -6.57
N LEU A 309 -2.68 10.93 -6.26
CA LEU A 309 -1.85 10.22 -7.23
C LEU A 309 -2.56 9.00 -7.81
N THR A 310 -3.17 8.16 -6.97
CA THR A 310 -3.94 6.99 -7.44
C THR A 310 -5.10 7.42 -8.36
N GLY A 311 -5.85 8.45 -7.97
CA GLY A 311 -6.92 8.99 -8.80
C GLY A 311 -6.42 9.54 -10.13
N ASN A 312 -5.31 10.29 -10.15
CA ASN A 312 -4.68 10.79 -11.37
C ASN A 312 -4.23 9.66 -12.30
N VAL A 313 -3.61 8.60 -11.76
CA VAL A 313 -3.17 7.44 -12.55
C VAL A 313 -4.36 6.79 -13.22
N PHE A 314 -5.44 6.49 -12.48
CA PHE A 314 -6.62 5.86 -13.08
C PHE A 314 -7.38 6.79 -14.02
N PHE A 315 -7.47 8.09 -13.73
CA PHE A 315 -8.03 9.07 -14.66
C PHE A 315 -7.29 9.07 -16.00
N ALA A 316 -5.95 9.07 -15.95
CA ALA A 316 -5.11 8.99 -17.14
C ALA A 316 -5.28 7.65 -17.87
N LEU A 317 -5.42 6.53 -17.15
CA LEU A 317 -5.67 5.22 -17.75
C LEU A 317 -7.02 5.19 -18.49
N PHE A 318 -8.11 5.68 -17.87
CA PHE A 318 -9.42 5.76 -18.54
C PHE A 318 -9.39 6.67 -19.77
N LEU A 319 -8.66 7.79 -19.71
CA LEU A 319 -8.48 8.68 -20.85
C LEU A 319 -7.70 8.00 -21.97
N PHE A 320 -6.63 7.28 -21.61
CA PHE A 320 -5.80 6.56 -22.56
C PHE A 320 -6.58 5.45 -23.28
N THR A 321 -7.34 4.62 -22.54
CA THR A 321 -8.19 3.60 -23.16
C THR A 321 -9.22 4.24 -24.10
N LYS A 322 -9.74 5.41 -23.75
CA LYS A 322 -10.70 6.11 -24.60
C LYS A 322 -10.09 6.63 -25.90
N PHE A 323 -8.86 7.17 -25.85
CA PHE A 323 -8.14 7.54 -27.07
C PHE A 323 -7.89 6.33 -27.96
N PHE A 324 -7.55 5.19 -27.36
CA PHE A 324 -7.39 3.93 -28.10
C PHE A 324 -8.69 3.54 -28.80
N ASP A 325 -9.81 3.48 -28.08
CA ASP A 325 -11.13 3.15 -28.65
C ASP A 325 -11.54 4.07 -29.80
N TRP A 326 -11.22 5.36 -29.71
CA TRP A 326 -11.64 6.35 -30.70
C TRP A 326 -10.79 6.38 -31.95
N TRP A 327 -9.47 6.23 -31.82
CA TRP A 327 -8.53 6.58 -32.88
C TRP A 327 -7.67 5.42 -33.36
N TRP A 328 -7.55 4.33 -32.59
CA TRP A 328 -6.58 3.29 -32.90
C TRP A 328 -6.81 2.65 -34.27
N ASP A 329 -8.04 2.31 -34.60
CA ASP A 329 -8.33 1.51 -35.80
C ASP A 329 -8.19 2.28 -37.12
N TRP A 330 -8.52 3.58 -37.12
CA TRP A 330 -8.56 4.37 -38.37
C TRP A 330 -7.39 5.33 -38.54
N LEU A 331 -6.67 5.67 -37.47
CA LEU A 331 -5.62 6.67 -37.50
C LEU A 331 -4.23 6.02 -37.62
N PRO A 332 -3.33 6.50 -38.50
CA PRO A 332 -1.95 6.03 -38.56
C PRO A 332 -1.25 6.14 -37.21
N LYS A 333 -0.48 5.11 -36.81
CA LYS A 333 0.06 5.01 -35.44
C LYS A 333 0.94 6.20 -35.03
N TYR A 334 1.71 6.76 -35.96
CA TYR A 334 2.51 7.96 -35.68
C TYR A 334 1.64 9.19 -35.37
N LEU A 335 0.51 9.39 -36.07
CA LEU A 335 -0.45 10.45 -35.76
C LEU A 335 -1.14 10.21 -34.41
N PHE A 336 -1.37 8.95 -34.05
CA PHE A 336 -2.05 8.59 -32.81
C PHE A 336 -1.20 9.01 -31.61
N PHE A 337 0.08 8.63 -31.62
CA PHE A 337 1.02 9.05 -30.58
C PHE A 337 1.28 10.57 -30.60
N LEU A 338 1.28 11.20 -31.78
CA LEU A 338 1.37 12.67 -31.89
C LEU A 338 0.18 13.35 -31.20
N LEU A 339 -1.06 12.89 -31.44
CA LEU A 339 -2.26 13.43 -30.79
C LEU A 339 -2.22 13.24 -29.28
N ILE A 340 -1.81 12.07 -28.79
CA ILE A 340 -1.61 11.85 -27.35
C ILE A 340 -0.60 12.85 -26.78
N GLY A 341 0.54 13.02 -27.44
CA GLY A 341 1.54 14.00 -27.03
C GLY A 341 0.99 15.44 -26.98
N LEU A 342 0.26 15.86 -28.01
CA LEU A 342 -0.38 17.18 -28.07
C LEU A 342 -1.42 17.37 -26.97
N THR A 343 -2.24 16.36 -26.68
CA THR A 343 -3.22 16.44 -25.57
C THR A 343 -2.53 16.56 -24.21
N ALA A 344 -1.41 15.87 -24.00
CA ALA A 344 -0.62 15.99 -22.77
C ALA A 344 0.01 17.40 -22.64
N ILE A 345 0.55 17.95 -23.73
CA ILE A 345 1.08 19.33 -23.75
C ILE A 345 -0.03 20.34 -23.45
N LEU A 346 -1.22 20.15 -24.04
CA LEU A 346 -2.38 21.00 -23.78
C LEU A 346 -2.82 20.93 -22.31
N ALA A 347 -2.89 19.74 -21.73
CA ALA A 347 -3.18 19.56 -20.31
C ALA A 347 -2.15 20.28 -19.43
N MET A 348 -0.84 20.17 -19.74
CA MET A 348 0.19 20.90 -19.02
C MET A 348 0.03 22.42 -19.13
N MET A 349 -0.32 22.95 -20.30
CA MET A 349 -0.58 24.38 -20.48
C MET A 349 -1.76 24.85 -19.62
N VAL A 350 -2.85 24.07 -19.58
CA VAL A 350 -4.03 24.36 -18.75
C VAL A 350 -3.66 24.35 -17.27
N PHE A 351 -2.94 23.33 -16.79
CA PHE A 351 -2.51 23.24 -15.40
C PHE A 351 -1.56 24.37 -15.02
N ASN A 352 -0.62 24.75 -15.89
CA ASN A 352 0.27 25.89 -15.67
C ASN A 352 -0.51 27.21 -15.57
N ARG A 353 -1.56 27.38 -16.39
CA ARG A 353 -2.42 28.56 -16.33
C ARG A 353 -3.23 28.61 -15.02
N LEU A 354 -3.82 27.49 -14.62
CA LEU A 354 -4.55 27.37 -13.34
C LEU A 354 -3.64 27.64 -12.14
N ARG A 355 -2.42 27.10 -12.16
CA ARG A 355 -1.41 27.36 -11.12
C ARG A 355 -1.06 28.84 -11.03
N LYS A 356 -0.86 29.52 -12.18
CA LYS A 356 -0.60 30.97 -12.21
C LYS A 356 -1.76 31.78 -11.64
N LEU A 357 -3.01 31.41 -11.95
CA LEU A 357 -4.20 32.07 -11.38
C LEU A 357 -4.28 31.92 -9.86
N GLN A 358 -3.97 30.73 -9.33
CA GLN A 358 -3.91 30.50 -7.88
C GLN A 358 -2.78 31.29 -7.20
N GLN A 359 -1.62 31.42 -7.85
CA GLN A 359 -0.51 32.21 -7.32
C GLN A 359 -0.77 33.72 -7.39
N GLY A 360 -1.47 34.19 -8.43
CA GLY A 360 -1.84 35.61 -8.58
C GLY A 360 -2.97 36.06 -7.64
N GLY A 361 -3.86 35.16 -7.23
CA GLY A 361 -4.95 35.46 -6.29
C GLY A 361 -4.55 35.58 -4.82
N HIS A 362 -3.30 35.30 -4.46
CA HIS A 362 -2.76 35.50 -3.11
C HIS A 362 -2.06 36.86 -2.92
N LEU A 363 -1.99 37.69 -3.96
CA LEU A 363 -1.34 39.01 -3.97
C LEU A 363 -2.32 40.19 -4.13
N SER A 364 -3.62 39.97 -3.93
CA SER A 364 -4.66 41.00 -3.95
C SER A 364 -5.30 41.19 -2.60
#